data_AF-A0A9W8J3G4-F1
#
_entry.id   AF-A0A9W8J3G4-F1
#
_cell.length_a   1.000
_cell.length_b   1.000
_cell.length_c   1.000
_cell.angle_alpha   90.00
_cell.angle_beta   90.00
_cell.angle_gamma   90.00
#
_symmetry.space_group_name_H-M   'P 1'
#
loop_
_entity.id
_entity.type
_entity.pdbx_description
1 polymer ?
#
loop_
_entity_poly.entity_id
_entity_poly.type
_entity_poly.pdbx_seq_one_letter_code
_entity_poly.pdbx_strand_id
1 'polypeptide(L)'
;MAPTVPSRPTSPERDAAELAADVTTNQYERRARKGGIYDQLVEQIAAAAPQFIASGSVMHGVQYLSHYVPAQTNNGWNKLSFKLNDSKGEEFRTCIFGEMGGTRIGTAIGAKGNFYSGKDGDTRVIEDNTTVRNIYMLTGPEGHHELVRAAWDNQIHELNNAFGDIVIEFNLAENALKGIVSGDPRGDIFAIRAAGVPIYKNLGRATNGRSALPSTPATKRTVISTSSIASMRDAGSAVTGSSPAQGESAVASTTASRANYIEGTKVTEQTTYDVSCLPDHAGPMFKHQHCVVVQPRIIDVDGKTLVKPWQIPEKLRPGTLVLMEGTFSVWFIPGGNPVFQYTASAIKILDESDEEPQLPTIQEMTPKKPPTYNNTPKRLSAFEDFGSPVKKPKSQQTDKKDDSATKSKGKGKARN
;
A
#
# COMPACT_ATOMS: atom_id res chain seq x y z
N MET A 1 -60.99 42.50 -4.48
CA MET A 1 -59.55 42.86 -4.47
C MET A 1 -58.77 41.58 -4.40
N ALA A 2 -58.03 41.24 -5.46
CA ALA A 2 -57.24 40.01 -5.50
C ALA A 2 -55.93 40.21 -4.71
N PRO A 3 -55.49 39.22 -3.92
CA PRO A 3 -54.24 39.33 -3.17
C PRO A 3 -53.04 39.33 -4.12
N THR A 4 -52.23 40.38 -4.03
CA THR A 4 -50.92 40.49 -4.69
C THR A 4 -50.00 39.37 -4.19
N VAL A 5 -49.71 38.42 -5.08
CA VAL A 5 -48.72 37.36 -4.85
C VAL A 5 -47.33 38.01 -4.91
N PRO A 6 -46.49 37.89 -3.85
CA PRO A 6 -45.15 38.43 -3.88
C PRO A 6 -44.33 37.71 -4.95
N SER A 7 -43.74 38.50 -5.85
CA SER A 7 -42.87 38.04 -6.93
C SER A 7 -41.71 37.25 -6.32
N ARG A 8 -41.66 35.94 -6.59
CA ARG A 8 -40.55 35.08 -6.21
C ARG A 8 -39.30 35.59 -6.96
N PRO A 9 -38.23 36.03 -6.27
CA PRO A 9 -37.04 36.51 -6.94
C PRO A 9 -36.43 35.36 -7.74
N THR A 10 -36.56 35.44 -9.06
CA THR A 10 -35.78 34.65 -10.01
C THR A 10 -34.41 35.31 -10.10
N SER A 11 -33.51 35.02 -9.16
CA SER A 11 -32.19 35.68 -9.15
C SER A 11 -31.03 34.67 -9.09
N PRO A 12 -30.13 34.64 -10.09
CA PRO A 12 -28.84 33.96 -10.04
C PRO A 12 -27.90 34.48 -8.92
N GLU A 13 -28.30 35.54 -8.22
CA GLU A 13 -27.63 36.05 -7.00
C GLU A 13 -27.71 35.10 -5.79
N ARG A 14 -28.74 34.25 -5.71
CA ARG A 14 -28.83 33.28 -4.60
C ARG A 14 -27.77 32.18 -4.73
N ASP A 15 -27.51 31.75 -5.96
CA ASP A 15 -26.50 30.74 -6.26
C ASP A 15 -25.08 31.27 -5.97
N ALA A 16 -24.82 32.56 -6.25
CA ALA A 16 -23.52 33.18 -5.97
C ALA A 16 -23.21 33.31 -4.47
N ALA A 17 -24.22 33.62 -3.64
CA ALA A 17 -24.04 33.74 -2.19
C ALA A 17 -23.85 32.37 -1.51
N GLU A 18 -24.51 31.32 -2.01
CA GLU A 18 -24.35 29.95 -1.51
C GLU A 18 -22.97 29.36 -1.88
N LEU A 19 -22.43 29.70 -3.05
CA LEU A 19 -21.07 29.37 -3.47
C LEU A 19 -19.98 30.12 -2.66
N ALA A 20 -20.24 31.36 -2.24
CA ALA A 20 -19.28 32.15 -1.48
C ALA A 20 -19.15 31.73 0.00
N ALA A 21 -20.22 31.18 0.59
CA ALA A 21 -20.20 30.67 1.97
C ALA A 21 -19.43 29.35 2.13
N ASP A 22 -19.15 28.64 1.04
CA ASP A 22 -18.50 27.33 1.07
C ASP A 22 -16.98 27.39 1.31
N VAL A 23 -16.37 28.56 1.11
CA VAL A 23 -14.91 28.77 1.09
C VAL A 23 -14.25 28.68 2.48
N THR A 24 -15.02 28.74 3.57
CA THR A 24 -14.47 28.68 4.94
C THR A 24 -14.73 27.37 5.69
N THR A 25 -15.50 26.46 5.10
CA THR A 25 -15.83 25.19 5.75
C THR A 25 -14.64 24.24 5.66
N ASN A 26 -14.22 23.67 6.79
CA ASN A 26 -13.15 22.68 6.81
C ASN A 26 -13.57 21.47 5.94
N GLN A 27 -12.63 20.85 5.22
CA GLN A 27 -12.90 19.67 4.39
C GLN A 27 -13.76 18.61 5.08
N TYR A 28 -13.53 18.36 6.37
CA TYR A 28 -14.25 17.34 7.12
C TYR A 28 -15.72 17.68 7.31
N GLU A 29 -16.03 18.96 7.54
CA GLU A 29 -17.40 19.45 7.63
C GLU A 29 -18.09 19.29 6.27
N ARG A 30 -17.40 19.60 5.16
CA ARG A 30 -17.90 19.40 3.80
C ARG A 30 -18.19 17.92 3.52
N ARG A 31 -17.28 17.02 3.90
CA ARG A 31 -17.44 15.56 3.74
C ARG A 31 -18.63 15.01 4.54
N ALA A 32 -18.87 15.56 5.74
CA ALA A 32 -19.91 15.14 6.67
C ALA A 32 -21.28 15.79 6.46
N ARG A 33 -21.42 16.76 5.55
CA ARG A 33 -22.74 17.31 5.20
C ARG A 33 -23.66 16.20 4.72
N LYS A 34 -24.96 16.34 5.01
CA LYS A 34 -25.99 15.42 4.52
C LYS A 34 -25.94 15.31 2.99
N GLY A 35 -25.85 14.08 2.47
CA GLY A 35 -25.63 13.78 1.05
C GLY A 35 -24.19 13.99 0.57
N GLY A 36 -23.28 14.34 1.46
CA GLY A 36 -21.85 14.51 1.21
C GLY A 36 -21.14 13.18 0.96
N ILE A 37 -19.81 13.25 0.84
CA ILE A 37 -19.04 12.06 0.43
C ILE A 37 -19.10 10.92 1.45
N TYR A 38 -19.27 11.23 2.74
CA TYR A 38 -19.39 10.20 3.78
C TYR A 38 -20.69 9.41 3.68
N ASP A 39 -21.82 10.06 3.43
CA ASP A 39 -23.09 9.38 3.15
C ASP A 39 -22.97 8.50 1.89
N GLN A 40 -22.41 9.07 0.80
CA GLN A 40 -22.21 8.33 -0.45
C GLN A 40 -21.28 7.12 -0.29
N LEU A 41 -20.25 7.24 0.55
CA LEU A 41 -19.34 6.15 0.88
C LEU A 41 -20.08 5.04 1.62
N VAL A 42 -20.88 5.37 2.64
CA VAL A 42 -21.67 4.38 3.41
C VAL A 42 -22.67 3.67 2.49
N GLU A 43 -23.35 4.40 1.60
CA GLU A 43 -24.24 3.82 0.59
C GLU A 43 -23.49 2.86 -0.35
N GLN A 44 -22.28 3.22 -0.79
CA GLN A 44 -21.44 2.36 -1.62
C GLN A 44 -21.01 1.09 -0.88
N ILE A 45 -20.63 1.21 0.40
CA ILE A 45 -20.27 0.06 1.24
C ILE A 45 -21.46 -0.89 1.38
N ALA A 46 -22.65 -0.36 1.68
CA ALA A 46 -23.87 -1.16 1.80
C ALA A 46 -24.23 -1.84 0.47
N ALA A 47 -24.12 -1.13 -0.65
CA ALA A 47 -24.41 -1.66 -1.98
C ALA A 47 -23.39 -2.69 -2.48
N ALA A 48 -22.14 -2.63 -1.99
CA ALA A 48 -21.05 -3.52 -2.34
C ALA A 48 -20.68 -4.49 -1.20
N ALA A 49 -21.62 -4.79 -0.31
CA ALA A 49 -21.37 -5.59 0.89
C ALA A 49 -20.56 -6.89 0.64
N PRO A 50 -20.85 -7.71 -0.39
CA PRO A 50 -20.07 -8.94 -0.63
C PRO A 50 -18.60 -8.73 -1.01
N GLN A 51 -18.22 -7.52 -1.40
CA GLN A 51 -16.86 -7.17 -1.82
C GLN A 51 -16.10 -6.38 -0.75
N PHE A 52 -16.77 -5.95 0.32
CA PHE A 52 -16.20 -5.08 1.33
C PHE A 52 -15.90 -5.85 2.61
N ILE A 53 -14.65 -5.82 3.08
CA ILE A 53 -14.23 -6.66 4.22
C ILE A 53 -14.96 -6.31 5.51
N ALA A 54 -15.39 -5.06 5.68
CA ALA A 54 -16.07 -4.58 6.89
C ALA A 54 -17.60 -4.76 6.87
N SER A 55 -18.16 -5.42 5.85
CA SER A 55 -19.62 -5.49 5.69
C SER A 55 -20.31 -6.49 6.62
N GLY A 56 -19.55 -7.32 7.34
CA GLY A 56 -20.04 -8.48 8.07
C GLY A 56 -20.51 -9.64 7.18
N SER A 57 -20.59 -9.43 5.86
CA SER A 57 -20.93 -10.48 4.89
C SER A 57 -19.70 -11.22 4.36
N VAL A 58 -18.51 -10.79 4.75
CA VAL A 58 -17.22 -11.26 4.24
C VAL A 58 -16.36 -11.69 5.41
N MET A 59 -16.41 -12.97 5.73
CA MET A 59 -15.69 -13.57 6.85
C MET A 59 -14.71 -14.63 6.36
N HIS A 60 -13.53 -14.67 7.00
CA HIS A 60 -12.56 -15.73 6.78
C HIS A 60 -13.15 -17.09 7.22
N GLY A 61 -12.82 -18.17 6.51
CA GLY A 61 -13.39 -19.49 6.79
C GLY A 61 -14.77 -19.73 6.17
N VAL A 62 -15.49 -18.66 5.77
CA VAL A 62 -16.83 -18.75 5.18
C VAL A 62 -16.80 -18.37 3.71
N GLN A 63 -16.57 -17.09 3.39
CA GLN A 63 -16.56 -16.58 2.02
C GLN A 63 -15.21 -16.75 1.34
N TYR A 64 -14.12 -16.70 2.11
CA TYR A 64 -12.78 -16.88 1.58
C TYR A 64 -11.92 -17.73 2.52
N LEU A 65 -10.99 -18.47 1.91
CA LEU A 65 -10.09 -19.39 2.59
C LEU A 65 -8.65 -19.04 2.27
N SER A 66 -7.76 -19.30 3.23
CA SER A 66 -6.32 -19.24 3.01
C SER A 66 -5.85 -20.47 2.21
N HIS A 67 -4.85 -20.29 1.35
CA HIS A 67 -4.23 -21.37 0.60
C HIS A 67 -2.73 -21.17 0.59
N TYR A 68 -1.99 -22.18 1.04
CA TYR A 68 -0.54 -22.19 1.01
C TYR A 68 0.02 -22.32 -0.42
N VAL A 69 0.91 -21.41 -0.79
CA VAL A 69 1.58 -21.37 -2.09
C VAL A 69 3.08 -21.45 -1.86
N PRO A 70 3.76 -22.53 -2.30
CA PRO A 70 5.20 -22.65 -2.15
C PRO A 70 5.93 -21.63 -3.03
N ALA A 71 7.14 -21.25 -2.61
CA ALA A 71 8.04 -20.43 -3.40
C ALA A 71 8.28 -21.07 -4.78
N GLN A 72 8.06 -20.30 -5.86
CA GLN A 72 8.27 -20.79 -7.23
C GLN A 72 9.74 -20.76 -7.66
N THR A 73 10.58 -20.00 -6.95
CA THR A 73 12.00 -19.83 -7.24
C THR A 73 12.82 -20.11 -5.98
N ASN A 74 14.09 -20.47 -6.15
CA ASN A 74 15.00 -20.77 -5.03
C ASN A 74 15.17 -19.59 -4.06
N ASN A 75 14.87 -18.37 -4.51
CA ASN A 75 14.95 -17.14 -3.69
C ASN A 75 13.56 -16.56 -3.36
N GLY A 76 12.49 -17.26 -3.74
CA GLY A 76 11.12 -16.86 -3.44
C GLY A 76 10.75 -17.17 -2.00
N TRP A 77 9.67 -16.57 -1.53
CA TRP A 77 9.10 -16.86 -0.22
C TRP A 77 7.81 -17.65 -0.38
N ASN A 78 7.58 -18.59 0.53
CA ASN A 78 6.28 -19.22 0.65
C ASN A 78 5.27 -18.14 1.04
N LYS A 79 4.02 -18.30 0.60
CA LYS A 79 2.97 -17.37 0.97
C LYS A 79 1.62 -18.05 1.19
N LEU A 80 0.75 -17.42 1.96
CA LEU A 80 -0.68 -17.68 1.90
C LEU A 80 -1.31 -16.73 0.89
N SER A 81 -2.10 -17.29 -0.02
CA SER A 81 -3.02 -16.54 -0.89
C SER A 81 -4.45 -16.82 -0.46
N PHE A 82 -5.31 -15.82 -0.52
CA PHE A 82 -6.72 -15.97 -0.15
C PHE A 82 -7.55 -16.19 -1.40
N LYS A 83 -8.49 -17.14 -1.35
CA LYS A 83 -9.34 -17.53 -2.47
C LYS A 83 -10.80 -17.58 -2.03
N LEU A 84 -11.72 -17.28 -2.93
CA LEU A 84 -13.15 -17.43 -2.67
C LEU A 84 -13.50 -18.93 -2.52
N ASN A 85 -14.24 -19.27 -1.47
CA ASN A 85 -14.56 -20.67 -1.11
C ASN A 85 -15.36 -21.39 -2.22
N ASP A 86 -16.35 -20.71 -2.79
CA ASP A 86 -17.26 -21.28 -3.81
C ASP A 86 -16.73 -21.18 -5.25
N SER A 87 -15.56 -20.58 -5.42
CA SER A 87 -14.97 -20.34 -6.73
C SER A 87 -13.96 -21.44 -7.08
N LYS A 88 -13.70 -21.65 -8.37
CA LYS A 88 -12.66 -22.57 -8.88
C LYS A 88 -11.23 -22.04 -8.61
N GLY A 89 -10.95 -21.67 -7.37
CA GLY A 89 -9.70 -21.09 -6.93
C GLY A 89 -9.48 -19.65 -7.35
N GLU A 90 -10.55 -18.88 -7.56
CA GLU A 90 -10.46 -17.44 -7.83
C GLU A 90 -9.87 -16.72 -6.61
N GLU A 91 -8.96 -15.79 -6.87
CA GLU A 91 -8.32 -14.98 -5.82
C GLU A 91 -9.37 -14.09 -5.15
N PHE A 92 -9.41 -14.13 -3.82
CA PHE A 92 -10.30 -13.28 -3.05
C PHE A 92 -9.85 -11.82 -3.16
N ARG A 93 -10.73 -10.99 -3.71
CA ARG A 93 -10.56 -9.55 -3.84
C ARG A 93 -11.52 -8.84 -2.91
N THR A 94 -11.03 -7.79 -2.28
CA THR A 94 -11.87 -6.95 -1.43
C THR A 94 -11.51 -5.48 -1.55
N CYS A 95 -12.46 -4.65 -1.15
CA CYS A 95 -12.29 -3.23 -0.99
C CYS A 95 -11.97 -2.86 0.46
N ILE A 96 -11.05 -1.92 0.62
CA ILE A 96 -10.83 -1.19 1.87
C ILE A 96 -10.90 0.31 1.57
N PHE A 97 -11.23 1.11 2.57
CA PHE A 97 -11.23 2.57 2.46
C PHE A 97 -10.46 3.17 3.63
N GLY A 98 -10.09 4.44 3.51
CA GLY A 98 -9.51 5.23 4.59
C GLY A 98 -8.99 6.57 4.08
N GLU A 99 -8.43 7.36 4.98
CA GLU A 99 -7.68 8.57 4.63
C GLU A 99 -6.20 8.24 4.48
N MET A 100 -5.55 8.86 3.51
CA MET A 100 -4.11 8.70 3.31
C MET A 100 -3.34 9.27 4.49
N GLY A 101 -2.49 8.45 5.12
CA GLY A 101 -1.53 8.89 6.13
C GLY A 101 -0.26 9.46 5.50
N GLY A 102 0.44 10.31 6.24
CA GLY A 102 1.72 10.89 5.80
C GLY A 102 2.93 9.96 5.95
N THR A 103 4.08 10.44 5.49
CA THR A 103 5.39 9.78 5.57
C THR A 103 5.81 9.42 7.00
N ARG A 104 5.40 10.23 7.99
CA ARG A 104 5.65 9.97 9.42
C ARG A 104 5.00 8.67 9.93
N ILE A 105 3.89 8.26 9.33
CA ILE A 105 3.18 7.01 9.67
C ILE A 105 3.69 5.83 8.84
N GLY A 106 4.54 6.10 7.82
CA GLY A 106 5.18 5.07 7.00
C GLY A 106 4.71 5.04 5.54
N THR A 107 3.90 6.00 5.10
CA THR A 107 3.58 6.16 3.67
C THR A 107 4.88 6.43 2.91
N ALA A 108 5.09 5.71 1.83
CA ALA A 108 6.27 5.81 0.99
C ALA A 108 5.85 5.78 -0.48
N ILE A 109 5.71 6.97 -1.07
CA ILE A 109 5.32 7.17 -2.47
C ILE A 109 6.50 7.82 -3.19
N GLY A 110 6.96 7.21 -4.28
CA GLY A 110 8.08 7.73 -5.07
C GLY A 110 8.87 6.61 -5.74
N ALA A 111 9.93 6.96 -6.46
CA ALA A 111 10.84 6.04 -7.13
C ALA A 111 11.41 4.97 -6.20
N LYS A 112 11.73 5.33 -4.95
CA LYS A 112 12.25 4.36 -3.97
C LYS A 112 11.18 3.43 -3.40
N GLY A 113 9.93 3.89 -3.28
CA GLY A 113 8.83 3.14 -2.65
C GLY A 113 9.25 2.44 -1.35
N ASN A 114 8.97 1.14 -1.26
CA ASN A 114 9.30 0.27 -0.13
C ASN A 114 10.72 -0.30 -0.11
N PHE A 115 11.61 0.13 -1.02
CA PHE A 115 12.94 -0.44 -1.15
C PHE A 115 13.81 -0.12 0.06
N TYR A 116 14.39 -1.16 0.67
CA TYR A 116 15.35 -1.02 1.76
C TYR A 116 16.77 -0.88 1.19
N SER A 117 17.37 0.30 1.38
CA SER A 117 18.69 0.65 0.86
C SER A 117 19.87 0.04 1.63
N GLY A 118 19.62 -0.75 2.68
CA GLY A 118 20.68 -1.31 3.51
C GLY A 118 21.06 -0.44 4.72
N LYS A 119 21.99 -0.95 5.54
CA LYS A 119 22.66 -0.18 6.60
C LYS A 119 23.92 0.49 6.05
N ASP A 120 24.49 1.43 6.80
CA ASP A 120 25.76 2.07 6.45
C ASP A 120 26.84 1.02 6.12
N GLY A 121 27.30 1.02 4.87
CA GLY A 121 28.31 0.07 4.38
C GLY A 121 27.77 -1.10 3.55
N ASP A 122 26.47 -1.38 3.55
CA ASP A 122 25.81 -2.39 2.69
C ASP A 122 24.75 -1.72 1.80
N THR A 123 25.17 -0.73 1.02
CA THR A 123 24.24 0.03 0.17
C THR A 123 23.72 -0.84 -0.97
N ARG A 124 22.42 -1.12 -0.93
CA ARG A 124 21.72 -1.83 -2.00
C ARG A 124 21.24 -0.84 -3.06
N VAL A 125 21.24 -1.29 -4.29
CA VAL A 125 20.83 -0.52 -5.46
C VAL A 125 19.55 -1.12 -6.05
N ILE A 126 18.77 -0.28 -6.72
CA ILE A 126 17.56 -0.66 -7.44
C ILE A 126 17.97 -0.92 -8.89
N GLU A 127 17.91 -2.18 -9.30
CA GLU A 127 18.25 -2.68 -10.63
C GLU A 127 16.98 -3.13 -11.37
N ASP A 128 17.11 -3.55 -12.63
CA ASP A 128 15.94 -3.84 -13.46
C ASP A 128 15.01 -4.94 -12.91
N ASN A 129 15.53 -5.84 -12.08
CA ASN A 129 14.75 -6.92 -11.48
C ASN A 129 14.32 -6.63 -10.03
N THR A 130 14.65 -5.45 -9.51
CA THR A 130 14.26 -5.05 -8.15
C THR A 130 12.78 -4.73 -8.13
N THR A 131 12.00 -5.51 -7.36
CA THR A 131 10.58 -5.21 -7.15
C THR A 131 10.45 -4.06 -6.14
N VAL A 132 9.99 -2.92 -6.61
CA VAL A 132 9.68 -1.74 -5.79
C VAL A 132 8.19 -1.43 -5.86
N ARG A 133 7.57 -1.14 -4.72
CA ARG A 133 6.15 -0.79 -4.60
C ARG A 133 5.99 0.44 -3.74
N ASN A 134 5.04 1.30 -4.07
CA ASN A 134 4.60 2.35 -3.14
C ASN A 134 3.93 1.71 -1.91
N ILE A 135 4.09 2.31 -0.74
CA ILE A 135 3.37 1.96 0.48
C ILE A 135 2.40 3.08 0.80
N TYR A 136 1.13 2.70 0.97
CA TYR A 136 0.05 3.57 1.38
C TYR A 136 -0.35 3.18 2.80
N MET A 137 -0.24 4.11 3.74
CA MET A 137 -0.79 3.93 5.08
C MET A 137 -2.17 4.57 5.10
N LEU A 138 -3.20 3.81 5.42
CA LEU A 138 -4.55 4.34 5.57
C LEU A 138 -4.87 4.56 7.04
N THR A 139 -5.35 5.73 7.39
CA THR A 139 -5.90 6.06 8.72
C THR A 139 -7.42 6.15 8.66
N GLY A 140 -8.04 6.09 9.84
CA GLY A 140 -9.49 6.29 9.93
C GLY A 140 -9.88 7.70 9.51
N PRO A 141 -10.99 7.88 8.78
CA PRO A 141 -11.44 9.22 8.40
C PRO A 141 -11.73 10.10 9.62
N GLU A 142 -11.30 11.36 9.56
CA GLU A 142 -11.58 12.35 10.61
C GLU A 142 -12.97 13.01 10.40
N GLY A 143 -13.45 13.83 11.34
CA GLY A 143 -14.69 14.59 11.15
C GLY A 143 -16.00 13.99 11.69
N HIS A 144 -15.92 13.05 12.64
CA HIS A 144 -17.06 12.58 13.46
C HIS A 144 -18.31 12.06 12.72
N HIS A 145 -18.17 11.50 11.51
CA HIS A 145 -19.30 10.81 10.87
C HIS A 145 -19.46 9.38 11.42
N GLU A 146 -20.38 9.20 12.38
CA GLU A 146 -20.53 7.95 13.16
C GLU A 146 -20.59 6.68 12.30
N LEU A 147 -21.34 6.70 11.20
CA LEU A 147 -21.47 5.52 10.32
C LEU A 147 -20.17 5.18 9.58
N VAL A 148 -19.39 6.20 9.18
CA VAL A 148 -18.11 5.99 8.51
C VAL A 148 -17.09 5.50 9.53
N ARG A 149 -17.13 6.04 10.75
CA ARG A 149 -16.28 5.57 11.84
C ARG A 149 -16.58 4.11 12.19
N ALA A 150 -17.85 3.75 12.34
CA ALA A 150 -18.27 2.36 12.58
C ALA A 150 -17.82 1.42 11.45
N ALA A 151 -17.96 1.83 10.18
CA ALA A 151 -17.47 1.06 9.04
C ALA A 151 -15.93 0.88 9.07
N TRP A 152 -15.20 1.90 9.48
CA TRP A 152 -13.75 1.83 9.65
C TRP A 152 -13.36 0.88 10.79
N ASP A 153 -14.02 0.98 11.95
CA ASP A 153 -13.74 0.13 13.10
C ASP A 153 -14.06 -1.35 12.79
N ASN A 154 -15.15 -1.61 12.06
CA ASN A 154 -15.46 -2.95 11.54
C ASN A 154 -14.35 -3.46 10.60
N GLN A 155 -13.80 -2.59 9.74
CA GLN A 155 -12.70 -2.95 8.84
C GLN A 155 -11.46 -3.40 9.64
N ILE A 156 -11.10 -2.64 10.69
CA ILE A 156 -9.97 -2.98 11.57
C ILE A 156 -10.23 -4.27 12.32
N HIS A 157 -11.45 -4.45 12.85
CA HIS A 157 -11.85 -5.65 13.56
C HIS A 157 -11.73 -6.90 12.67
N GLU A 158 -12.29 -6.88 11.47
CA GLU A 158 -12.26 -8.02 10.55
C GLU A 158 -10.83 -8.35 10.08
N LEU A 159 -9.99 -7.34 9.85
CA LEU A 159 -8.58 -7.57 9.52
C LEU A 159 -7.81 -8.23 10.66
N ASN A 160 -8.10 -7.85 11.90
CA ASN A 160 -7.49 -8.47 13.08
C ASN A 160 -8.02 -9.89 13.34
N ASN A 161 -9.32 -10.14 13.10
CA ASN A 161 -9.90 -11.48 13.20
C ASN A 161 -9.29 -12.42 12.16
N ALA A 162 -9.24 -12.00 10.89
CA ALA A 162 -8.61 -12.78 9.83
C ALA A 162 -7.14 -13.09 10.16
N PHE A 163 -6.42 -12.13 10.74
CA PHE A 163 -5.06 -12.35 11.23
C PHE A 163 -5.02 -13.41 12.35
N GLY A 164 -5.90 -13.32 13.35
CA GLY A 164 -5.99 -14.28 14.45
C GLY A 164 -6.27 -15.71 13.96
N ASP A 165 -7.21 -15.85 13.02
CA ASP A 165 -7.54 -17.14 12.41
C ASP A 165 -6.34 -17.76 11.72
N ILE A 166 -5.55 -16.97 10.97
CA ILE A 166 -4.33 -17.44 10.30
C ILE A 166 -3.28 -17.89 11.32
N VAL A 167 -3.11 -17.15 12.42
CA VAL A 167 -2.17 -17.52 13.49
C VAL A 167 -2.54 -18.89 14.06
N ILE A 168 -3.83 -19.12 14.32
CA ILE A 168 -4.34 -20.40 14.83
C ILE A 168 -4.20 -21.50 13.78
N GLU A 169 -4.67 -21.27 12.55
CA GLU A 169 -4.70 -22.25 11.46
C GLU A 169 -3.30 -22.78 11.13
N PHE A 170 -2.28 -21.90 11.13
CA PHE A 170 -0.90 -22.26 10.81
C PHE A 170 -0.01 -22.47 12.03
N ASN A 171 -0.59 -22.47 13.25
CA ASN A 171 0.11 -22.62 14.51
C ASN A 171 1.34 -21.70 14.61
N LEU A 172 1.16 -20.44 14.21
CA LEU A 172 2.21 -19.42 14.31
C LEU A 172 2.27 -18.93 15.75
N ALA A 173 3.46 -18.58 16.24
CA ALA A 173 3.55 -17.89 17.52
C ALA A 173 2.88 -16.50 17.38
N GLU A 174 2.06 -16.08 18.35
CA GLU A 174 1.33 -14.79 18.30
C GLU A 174 2.27 -13.60 18.06
N ASN A 175 3.49 -13.64 18.63
CA ASN A 175 4.50 -12.58 18.47
C ASN A 175 5.25 -12.63 17.13
N ALA A 176 5.04 -13.66 16.32
CA ALA A 176 5.80 -13.89 15.09
C ALA A 176 5.15 -13.26 13.85
N LEU A 177 3.88 -12.83 13.89
CA LEU A 177 3.21 -12.28 12.72
C LEU A 177 3.06 -10.76 12.88
N LYS A 178 3.55 -9.98 11.90
CA LYS A 178 3.30 -8.53 11.88
C LYS A 178 1.96 -8.28 11.19
N GLY A 179 0.99 -7.77 11.93
CA GLY A 179 -0.35 -7.44 11.42
C GLY A 179 -0.32 -6.40 10.31
N ILE A 180 -1.39 -6.41 9.51
CA ILE A 180 -1.63 -5.39 8.48
C ILE A 180 -2.00 -4.04 9.09
N VAL A 181 -2.68 -4.09 10.24
CA VAL A 181 -2.97 -2.93 11.08
C VAL A 181 -1.73 -2.66 11.92
N SER A 182 -1.03 -1.56 11.62
CA SER A 182 0.00 -1.04 12.49
C SER A 182 -0.63 -0.09 13.50
N GLY A 183 -0.51 -0.42 14.78
CA GLY A 183 -0.63 0.58 15.83
C GLY A 183 0.64 1.42 15.88
N ASP A 184 0.52 2.73 16.10
CA ASP A 184 1.60 3.51 16.70
C ASP A 184 2.10 2.74 17.95
N PRO A 185 3.41 2.61 18.22
CA PRO A 185 3.91 2.12 19.51
C PRO A 185 3.31 2.86 20.73
N ARG A 186 2.76 4.06 20.55
CA ARG A 186 1.98 4.79 21.57
C ARG A 186 0.54 4.29 21.72
N GLY A 187 0.02 3.55 20.76
CA GLY A 187 -1.30 2.92 20.76
C GLY A 187 -2.42 3.78 20.17
N ASP A 188 -2.14 5.02 19.75
CA ASP A 188 -3.19 6.00 19.47
C ASP A 188 -3.74 5.95 18.03
N ILE A 189 -2.94 5.47 17.07
CA ILE A 189 -3.30 5.49 15.64
C ILE A 189 -3.21 4.08 15.07
N PHE A 190 -4.36 3.55 14.67
CA PHE A 190 -4.45 2.35 13.85
C PHE A 190 -4.38 2.73 12.38
N ALA A 191 -3.38 2.21 11.68
CA ALA A 191 -3.22 2.41 10.25
C ALA A 191 -3.18 1.08 9.50
N ILE A 192 -3.86 0.98 8.37
CA ILE A 192 -3.81 -0.17 7.48
C ILE A 192 -2.71 0.04 6.47
N ARG A 193 -1.76 -0.89 6.42
CA ARG A 193 -0.67 -0.85 5.43
C ARG A 193 -1.08 -1.54 4.13
N ALA A 194 -1.15 -0.78 3.05
CA ALA A 194 -1.38 -1.27 1.69
C ALA A 194 -0.13 -1.09 0.81
N ALA A 195 0.29 -2.14 0.10
CA ALA A 195 1.34 -2.06 -0.91
C ALA A 195 0.72 -1.88 -2.29
N GLY A 196 1.23 -0.96 -3.10
CA GLY A 196 0.81 -0.82 -4.49
C GLY A 196 1.29 -1.94 -5.40
N VAL A 197 0.93 -1.84 -6.68
CA VAL A 197 1.54 -2.63 -7.75
C VAL A 197 3.03 -2.27 -7.93
N PRO A 198 3.85 -3.14 -8.54
CA PRO A 198 5.24 -2.80 -8.84
C PRO A 198 5.34 -1.52 -9.69
N ILE A 199 6.23 -0.61 -9.29
CA ILE A 199 6.48 0.66 -9.98
C ILE A 199 7.18 0.40 -11.31
N TYR A 200 8.19 -0.48 -11.28
CA TYR A 200 9.05 -0.77 -12.42
C TYR A 200 8.67 -2.08 -13.09
N LYS A 201 8.69 -2.07 -14.42
CA LYS A 201 8.60 -3.27 -15.26
C LYS A 201 9.87 -3.39 -16.08
N ASN A 202 10.56 -4.52 -15.96
CA ASN A 202 11.68 -4.85 -16.84
C ASN A 202 11.12 -5.21 -18.22
N LEU A 203 11.50 -4.47 -19.26
CA LEU A 203 11.16 -4.82 -20.64
C LEU A 203 12.05 -5.93 -21.21
N GLY A 204 13.08 -6.32 -20.46
CA GLY A 204 14.12 -7.23 -20.87
C GLY A 204 15.09 -6.55 -21.83
N ARG A 205 16.33 -7.04 -21.84
CA ARG A 205 17.06 -7.10 -23.10
C ARG A 205 16.35 -8.19 -23.88
N ALA A 206 16.00 -7.96 -25.15
CA ALA A 206 15.64 -9.06 -26.04
C ALA A 206 16.87 -9.99 -26.11
N THR A 207 16.97 -10.93 -25.18
CA THR A 207 18.03 -11.93 -25.19
C THR A 207 17.68 -12.84 -26.34
N ASN A 208 18.33 -12.58 -27.48
CA ASN A 208 18.29 -13.41 -28.67
C ASN A 208 18.59 -14.86 -28.26
N GLY A 209 17.56 -15.67 -28.08
CA GLY A 209 17.66 -17.08 -27.73
C GLY A 209 17.69 -17.36 -26.22
N ARG A 210 16.55 -17.85 -25.70
CA ARG A 210 16.38 -18.50 -24.39
C ARG A 210 16.64 -17.60 -23.17
N SER A 211 15.64 -16.79 -22.80
CA SER A 211 15.45 -16.43 -21.39
C SER A 211 14.01 -16.71 -20.98
N ALA A 212 13.87 -17.49 -19.91
CA ALA A 212 12.61 -17.69 -19.20
C ALA A 212 12.11 -16.33 -18.72
N LEU A 213 10.85 -16.00 -19.02
CA LEU A 213 10.18 -14.86 -18.39
C LEU A 213 10.22 -15.07 -16.86
N PRO A 214 10.56 -14.04 -16.06
CA PRO A 214 10.28 -14.09 -14.64
C PRO A 214 8.76 -14.22 -14.47
N SER A 215 8.31 -15.39 -14.04
CA SER A 215 6.92 -15.68 -13.74
C SER A 215 6.53 -15.00 -12.42
N THR A 216 6.47 -13.67 -12.39
CA THR A 216 5.36 -13.10 -11.62
C THR A 216 4.10 -13.55 -12.33
N PRO A 217 3.18 -14.29 -11.68
CA PRO A 217 1.90 -14.55 -12.29
C PRO A 217 1.28 -13.18 -12.56
N ALA A 218 1.29 -12.77 -13.82
CA ALA A 218 0.29 -11.86 -14.31
C ALA A 218 -0.99 -12.64 -14.11
N THR A 219 -1.63 -12.45 -12.94
CA THR A 219 -2.98 -12.93 -12.67
C THR A 219 -3.74 -12.53 -13.93
N LYS A 220 -4.21 -13.53 -14.71
CA LYS A 220 -5.02 -13.26 -15.89
C LYS A 220 -6.18 -12.42 -15.37
N ARG A 221 -6.08 -11.12 -15.60
CA ARG A 221 -6.92 -10.12 -14.96
C ARG A 221 -8.22 -10.23 -15.71
N THR A 222 -9.22 -10.87 -15.12
CA THR A 222 -10.59 -10.62 -15.53
C THR A 222 -10.85 -9.18 -15.14
N VAL A 223 -10.65 -8.26 -16.08
CA VAL A 223 -10.96 -6.84 -15.90
C VAL A 223 -12.48 -6.78 -15.84
N ILE A 224 -13.03 -6.83 -14.64
CA ILE A 224 -14.41 -6.41 -14.42
C ILE A 224 -14.32 -4.88 -14.44
N SER A 225 -14.65 -4.27 -15.58
CA SER A 225 -14.78 -2.81 -15.61
C SER A 225 -15.97 -2.43 -14.71
N THR A 226 -15.93 -1.24 -14.12
CA THR A 226 -17.10 -0.67 -13.43
C THR A 226 -18.35 -0.65 -14.33
N SER A 227 -18.17 -0.55 -15.65
CA SER A 227 -19.25 -0.76 -16.62
C SER A 227 -19.76 -2.20 -16.67
N SER A 228 -18.94 -3.24 -16.49
CA SER A 228 -19.40 -4.63 -16.39
C SER A 228 -20.23 -4.90 -15.12
N ILE A 229 -19.95 -4.21 -14.00
CA ILE A 229 -20.76 -4.30 -12.77
C ILE A 229 -22.13 -3.62 -12.99
N ALA A 230 -22.16 -2.49 -13.70
CA ALA A 230 -23.41 -1.84 -14.10
C ALA A 230 -24.20 -2.69 -15.13
N SER A 231 -23.52 -3.30 -16.11
CA SER A 231 -24.15 -4.13 -17.14
C SER A 231 -24.73 -5.45 -16.63
N MET A 232 -24.27 -5.96 -15.48
CA MET A 232 -24.92 -7.11 -14.81
C MET A 232 -26.23 -6.73 -14.10
N ARG A 233 -26.50 -5.44 -13.87
CA ARG A 233 -27.78 -4.95 -13.32
C ARG A 233 -28.83 -4.68 -14.41
N ASP A 234 -28.40 -4.42 -15.64
CA ASP A 234 -29.28 -4.06 -16.77
C ASP A 234 -29.54 -5.20 -17.77
N ALA A 235 -29.26 -6.46 -17.40
CA ALA A 235 -29.58 -7.64 -18.21
C ALA A 235 -31.10 -7.95 -18.20
N GLY A 236 -31.88 -7.00 -18.73
CA GLY A 236 -33.32 -7.04 -18.90
C GLY A 236 -33.77 -6.13 -20.05
N SER A 237 -32.97 -5.98 -21.12
CA SER A 237 -33.48 -5.47 -22.40
C SER A 237 -32.51 -5.74 -23.54
N ALA A 238 -32.97 -6.56 -24.49
CA ALA A 238 -32.28 -6.87 -25.72
C ALA A 238 -32.44 -5.73 -26.74
N VAL A 239 -31.34 -5.23 -27.32
CA VAL A 239 -31.34 -4.68 -28.69
C VAL A 239 -29.99 -4.96 -29.35
N THR A 240 -30.08 -5.63 -30.49
CA THR A 240 -29.03 -5.91 -31.49
C THR A 240 -28.63 -4.67 -32.26
N GLY A 241 -27.33 -4.45 -32.49
CA GLY A 241 -26.84 -3.42 -33.41
C GLY A 241 -25.39 -3.67 -33.84
N SER A 242 -25.22 -4.02 -35.10
CA SER A 242 -23.96 -4.30 -35.80
C SER A 242 -23.16 -3.04 -36.15
N SER A 243 -21.83 -3.13 -36.25
CA SER A 243 -21.03 -2.18 -37.05
C SER A 243 -19.76 -2.81 -37.65
N PRO A 244 -19.34 -2.34 -38.85
CA PRO A 244 -18.35 -3.00 -39.70
C PRO A 244 -16.94 -2.41 -39.57
N ALA A 245 -16.04 -3.02 -40.33
CA ALA A 245 -14.59 -2.98 -40.21
C ALA A 245 -13.89 -1.91 -41.07
N GLN A 246 -12.61 -1.73 -40.70
CA GLN A 246 -11.42 -1.48 -41.53
C GLN A 246 -11.12 -0.09 -42.13
N GLY A 247 -9.87 0.33 -41.87
CA GLY A 247 -9.11 1.33 -42.60
C GLY A 247 -7.62 1.22 -42.24
N GLU A 248 -6.82 0.71 -43.18
CA GLU A 248 -5.36 0.77 -43.30
C GLU A 248 -4.90 2.26 -43.45
N SER A 249 -3.65 2.73 -43.46
CA SER A 249 -2.28 2.23 -43.47
C SER A 249 -1.38 3.47 -43.25
N ALA A 250 -0.23 3.38 -42.56
CA ALA A 250 0.91 4.28 -42.83
C ALA A 250 2.21 3.74 -42.21
N VAL A 251 3.15 3.39 -43.08
CA VAL A 251 4.52 2.96 -42.78
C VAL A 251 5.38 4.20 -42.57
N ALA A 252 5.83 4.44 -41.34
CA ALA A 252 6.85 5.43 -41.02
C ALA A 252 8.10 4.74 -40.47
N SER A 253 9.21 4.97 -41.17
CA SER A 253 10.57 4.64 -40.80
C SER A 253 10.89 5.08 -39.37
N THR A 254 11.24 4.15 -38.49
CA THR A 254 11.71 4.44 -37.12
C THR A 254 13.12 3.90 -36.94
N THR A 255 14.07 4.82 -36.84
CA THR A 255 15.26 4.73 -35.99
C THR A 255 14.90 3.95 -34.74
N ALA A 256 15.75 3.01 -34.29
CA ALA A 256 15.53 2.13 -33.13
C ALA A 256 15.14 2.92 -31.86
N SER A 257 13.87 3.30 -31.80
CA SER A 257 13.19 4.02 -30.74
C SER A 257 12.96 2.99 -29.65
N ARG A 258 13.40 3.32 -28.44
CA ARG A 258 13.22 2.52 -27.23
C ARG A 258 11.75 2.12 -27.16
N ALA A 259 11.47 0.88 -27.53
CA ALA A 259 10.11 0.40 -27.73
C ALA A 259 9.29 0.59 -26.45
N ASN A 260 8.14 1.26 -26.58
CA ASN A 260 7.08 1.46 -25.57
C ASN A 260 7.06 2.80 -24.80
N TYR A 261 7.75 3.84 -25.27
CA TYR A 261 7.35 5.22 -24.90
C TYR A 261 6.19 5.64 -25.82
N ILE A 262 4.97 5.74 -25.28
CA ILE A 262 3.82 6.28 -26.03
C ILE A 262 3.66 7.74 -25.62
N GLU A 263 4.09 8.63 -26.51
CA GLU A 263 3.76 10.06 -26.48
C GLU A 263 2.34 10.31 -27.02
N GLY A 264 1.38 9.54 -26.50
CA GLY A 264 -0.03 9.58 -26.89
C GLY A 264 -0.86 10.32 -25.86
N THR A 265 -1.86 11.08 -26.32
CA THR A 265 -2.77 11.87 -25.46
C THR A 265 -3.64 11.03 -24.53
N LYS A 266 -3.83 9.73 -24.81
CA LYS A 266 -4.68 8.84 -24.00
C LYS A 266 -3.86 7.93 -23.09
N VAL A 267 -3.94 8.18 -21.79
CA VAL A 267 -3.34 7.33 -20.74
C VAL A 267 -4.22 6.10 -20.51
N THR A 268 -3.61 4.91 -20.52
CA THR A 268 -4.28 3.63 -20.18
C THR A 268 -3.46 2.88 -19.12
N GLU A 269 -4.03 1.84 -18.50
CA GLU A 269 -3.30 1.01 -17.51
C GLU A 269 -2.10 0.25 -18.11
N GLN A 270 -1.99 0.18 -19.45
CA GLN A 270 -0.88 -0.44 -20.15
C GLN A 270 0.21 0.57 -20.52
N THR A 271 -0.05 1.88 -20.32
CA THR A 271 0.93 2.93 -20.59
C THR A 271 2.15 2.76 -19.69
N THR A 272 3.33 2.95 -20.28
CA THR A 272 4.62 2.94 -19.57
C THR A 272 5.37 4.24 -19.82
N TYR A 273 6.19 4.63 -18.86
CA TYR A 273 6.93 5.90 -18.86
C TYR A 273 8.43 5.65 -18.67
N ASP A 274 9.23 6.62 -19.11
CA ASP A 274 10.65 6.66 -18.75
C ASP A 274 10.81 6.80 -17.23
N VAL A 275 11.85 6.19 -16.66
CA VAL A 275 12.10 6.19 -15.21
C VAL A 275 12.33 7.59 -14.65
N SER A 276 12.83 8.51 -15.47
CA SER A 276 13.02 9.93 -15.12
C SER A 276 11.71 10.70 -14.95
N CYS A 277 10.55 10.09 -15.26
CA CYS A 277 9.27 10.73 -14.98
C CYS A 277 9.01 10.87 -13.48
N LEU A 278 9.61 10.04 -12.64
CA LEU A 278 9.45 10.13 -11.19
C LEU A 278 10.42 11.19 -10.62
N PRO A 279 9.92 12.18 -9.86
CA PRO A 279 10.71 13.35 -9.46
C PRO A 279 11.90 13.02 -8.55
N ASP A 280 11.84 11.89 -7.82
CA ASP A 280 12.90 11.40 -6.94
C ASP A 280 13.74 10.27 -7.55
N HIS A 281 13.56 9.95 -8.85
CA HIS A 281 14.42 9.01 -9.57
C HIS A 281 15.76 9.67 -9.92
N ALA A 282 16.60 9.83 -8.90
CA ALA A 282 17.90 10.47 -9.02
C ALA A 282 18.96 9.80 -8.15
N GLY A 283 20.22 10.01 -8.51
CA GLY A 283 21.38 9.54 -7.76
C GLY A 283 21.79 8.08 -8.04
N PRO A 284 22.89 7.62 -7.42
CA PRO A 284 23.53 6.34 -7.74
C PRO A 284 22.78 5.11 -7.20
N MET A 285 21.66 5.29 -6.49
CA MET A 285 20.80 4.20 -6.01
C MET A 285 20.13 3.46 -7.16
N PHE A 286 19.79 4.17 -8.23
CA PHE A 286 19.03 3.62 -9.34
C PHE A 286 19.97 3.23 -10.48
N LYS A 287 20.05 1.93 -10.78
CA LYS A 287 20.87 1.36 -11.86
C LYS A 287 19.99 0.68 -12.92
N HIS A 288 18.87 1.29 -13.25
CA HIS A 288 17.98 0.81 -14.30
C HIS A 288 18.62 0.98 -15.69
N GLN A 289 18.52 -0.06 -16.52
CA GLN A 289 18.94 -0.04 -17.93
C GLN A 289 17.75 -0.27 -18.86
N HIS A 290 16.88 -1.22 -18.49
CA HIS A 290 15.75 -1.70 -19.28
C HIS A 290 14.40 -1.58 -18.58
N CYS A 291 14.37 -0.97 -17.39
CA CYS A 291 13.13 -0.68 -16.69
C CYS A 291 12.37 0.52 -17.24
N VAL A 292 11.04 0.40 -17.18
CA VAL A 292 10.07 1.48 -17.37
C VAL A 292 9.15 1.58 -16.17
N VAL A 293 8.57 2.76 -15.95
CA VAL A 293 7.54 2.98 -14.92
C VAL A 293 6.18 2.58 -15.50
N VAL A 294 5.40 1.80 -14.75
CA VAL A 294 4.06 1.35 -15.16
C VAL A 294 3.00 2.36 -14.69
N GLN A 295 1.99 2.64 -15.53
CA GLN A 295 0.81 3.40 -15.10
C GLN A 295 0.01 2.62 -14.05
N PRO A 296 -0.05 3.06 -12.78
CA PRO A 296 -0.90 2.40 -11.81
C PRO A 296 -2.37 2.73 -12.08
N ARG A 297 -3.28 1.84 -11.64
CA ARG A 297 -4.72 2.06 -11.73
C ARG A 297 -5.19 2.95 -10.56
N ILE A 298 -4.79 4.21 -10.59
CA ILE A 298 -5.23 5.23 -9.63
C ILE A 298 -6.17 6.16 -10.37
N ILE A 299 -7.43 6.17 -9.96
CA ILE A 299 -8.52 6.92 -10.59
C ILE A 299 -8.76 8.18 -9.77
N ASP A 300 -8.73 9.33 -10.44
CA ASP A 300 -8.94 10.65 -9.85
C ASP A 300 -10.41 10.84 -9.39
N VAL A 301 -10.70 11.96 -8.72
CA VAL A 301 -12.03 12.29 -8.17
C VAL A 301 -13.15 12.30 -9.22
N ASP A 302 -12.81 12.56 -10.48
CA ASP A 302 -13.77 12.54 -11.60
C ASP A 302 -14.24 11.12 -11.99
N GLY A 303 -13.62 10.08 -11.42
CA GLY A 303 -13.93 8.68 -11.69
C GLY A 303 -13.51 8.17 -13.07
N LYS A 304 -12.77 8.96 -13.85
CA LYS A 304 -12.44 8.68 -15.26
C LYS A 304 -10.95 8.83 -15.57
N THR A 305 -10.28 9.79 -14.94
CA THR A 305 -8.89 10.13 -15.24
C THR A 305 -7.94 9.24 -14.44
N LEU A 306 -6.93 8.68 -15.12
CA LEU A 306 -5.85 7.97 -14.45
C LEU A 306 -4.79 8.97 -13.98
N VAL A 307 -4.45 8.91 -12.69
CA VAL A 307 -3.39 9.74 -12.09
C VAL A 307 -2.04 9.27 -12.59
N LYS A 308 -1.29 10.16 -13.25
CA LYS A 308 0.03 9.83 -13.81
C LYS A 308 1.06 9.62 -12.69
N PRO A 309 2.12 8.83 -12.91
CA PRO A 309 3.07 8.47 -11.86
C PRO A 309 3.67 9.64 -11.08
N TRP A 310 4.01 10.74 -11.75
CA TRP A 310 4.58 11.94 -11.12
C TRP A 310 3.58 12.80 -10.35
N GLN A 311 2.27 12.59 -10.58
CA GLN A 311 1.20 13.30 -9.87
C GLN A 311 0.73 12.55 -8.63
N ILE A 312 1.16 11.30 -8.43
CA ILE A 312 0.70 10.47 -7.31
C ILE A 312 0.99 11.11 -5.95
N PRO A 313 2.20 11.65 -5.65
CA PRO A 313 2.46 12.29 -4.35
C PRO A 313 1.54 13.49 -4.07
N GLU A 314 1.12 14.20 -5.12
CA GLU A 314 0.23 15.34 -5.01
C GLU A 314 -1.22 14.89 -4.79
N LYS A 315 -1.69 13.92 -5.57
CA LYS A 315 -3.07 13.42 -5.54
C LYS A 315 -3.37 12.55 -4.32
N LEU A 316 -2.39 11.79 -3.83
CA LEU A 316 -2.48 10.95 -2.63
C LEU A 316 -1.77 11.57 -1.43
N ARG A 317 -1.91 12.90 -1.26
CA ARG A 317 -1.41 13.62 -0.10
C ARG A 317 -2.13 13.21 1.21
N PRO A 318 -1.56 13.51 2.38
CA PRO A 318 -2.18 13.14 3.65
C PRO A 318 -3.60 13.72 3.77
N GLY A 319 -4.53 12.96 4.37
CA GLY A 319 -5.95 13.32 4.51
C GLY A 319 -6.82 13.05 3.27
N THR A 320 -6.24 12.63 2.14
CA THR A 320 -7.02 12.28 0.93
C THR A 320 -7.86 11.04 1.20
N LEU A 321 -9.17 11.11 0.97
CA LEU A 321 -10.08 9.98 1.18
C LEU A 321 -10.05 9.06 -0.04
N VAL A 322 -9.77 7.77 0.20
CA VAL A 322 -9.59 6.79 -0.89
C VAL A 322 -10.36 5.50 -0.63
N LEU A 323 -10.72 4.84 -1.73
CA LEU A 323 -11.20 3.46 -1.79
C LEU A 323 -10.18 2.62 -2.58
N MET A 324 -9.67 1.55 -2.01
CA MET A 324 -8.73 0.64 -2.64
C MET A 324 -9.38 -0.72 -2.91
N GLU A 325 -9.13 -1.29 -4.08
CA GLU A 325 -9.45 -2.68 -4.43
C GLU A 325 -8.15 -3.49 -4.49
N GLY A 326 -8.11 -4.66 -3.87
CA GLY A 326 -6.86 -5.40 -3.72
C GLY A 326 -7.05 -6.80 -3.17
N THR A 327 -5.92 -7.46 -2.92
CA THR A 327 -5.85 -8.84 -2.43
C THR A 327 -4.94 -8.96 -1.23
N PHE A 328 -5.25 -9.90 -0.34
CA PHE A 328 -4.42 -10.19 0.81
C PHE A 328 -3.37 -11.26 0.49
N SER A 329 -2.25 -11.20 1.21
CA SER A 329 -1.22 -12.23 1.19
C SER A 329 -0.46 -12.24 2.51
N VAL A 330 -0.09 -13.42 2.98
CA VAL A 330 0.85 -13.56 4.10
C VAL A 330 2.14 -14.14 3.57
N TRP A 331 3.25 -13.44 3.73
CA TRP A 331 4.56 -13.88 3.24
C TRP A 331 5.39 -14.47 4.37
N PHE A 332 5.92 -15.68 4.17
CA PHE A 332 6.81 -16.34 5.13
C PHE A 332 8.27 -16.07 4.76
N ILE A 333 8.86 -15.06 5.40
CA ILE A 333 10.26 -14.68 5.16
C ILE A 333 11.18 -15.63 5.93
N PRO A 334 12.15 -16.30 5.28
CA PRO A 334 13.10 -17.17 5.97
C PRO A 334 13.87 -16.43 7.07
N GLY A 335 13.83 -16.98 8.30
CA GLY A 335 14.48 -16.38 9.48
C GLY A 335 13.84 -15.09 9.99
N GLY A 336 12.69 -14.70 9.43
CA GLY A 336 11.93 -13.52 9.83
C GLY A 336 10.50 -13.86 10.25
N ASN A 337 9.85 -12.84 10.78
CA ASN A 337 8.43 -12.87 11.10
C ASN A 337 7.60 -12.84 9.81
N PRO A 338 6.57 -13.70 9.64
CA PRO A 338 5.67 -13.56 8.52
C PRO A 338 5.01 -12.18 8.48
N VAL A 339 4.69 -11.74 7.26
CA VAL A 339 4.20 -10.38 6.98
C VAL A 339 2.83 -10.46 6.32
N PHE A 340 1.81 -9.92 6.99
CA PHE A 340 0.49 -9.77 6.40
C PHE A 340 0.44 -8.49 5.55
N GLN A 341 0.08 -8.62 4.28
CA GLN A 341 0.10 -7.52 3.31
C GLN A 341 -1.17 -7.51 2.47
N TYR A 342 -1.83 -6.35 2.41
CA TYR A 342 -2.80 -6.04 1.37
C TYR A 342 -2.09 -5.40 0.17
N THR A 343 -2.36 -5.91 -1.02
CA THR A 343 -1.82 -5.38 -2.26
C THR A 343 -2.93 -4.64 -3.02
N ALA A 344 -2.88 -3.31 -3.01
CA ALA A 344 -3.80 -2.46 -3.74
C ALA A 344 -3.55 -2.58 -5.25
N SER A 345 -4.54 -3.11 -5.96
CA SER A 345 -4.54 -3.29 -7.40
C SER A 345 -5.21 -2.13 -8.15
N ALA A 346 -6.10 -1.41 -7.46
CA ALA A 346 -6.74 -0.18 -7.91
C ALA A 346 -6.95 0.76 -6.72
N ILE A 347 -6.89 2.07 -6.95
CA ILE A 347 -7.19 3.11 -5.97
C ILE A 347 -8.13 4.11 -6.63
N LYS A 348 -9.24 4.44 -5.98
CA LYS A 348 -10.13 5.51 -6.38
C LYS A 348 -10.05 6.63 -5.34
N ILE A 349 -9.75 7.84 -5.78
CA ILE A 349 -9.82 9.03 -4.94
C ILE A 349 -11.29 9.43 -4.83
N LEU A 350 -11.79 9.54 -3.60
CA LEU A 350 -13.17 9.92 -3.31
C LEU A 350 -13.29 11.41 -3.05
N ASP A 351 -12.32 11.98 -2.31
CA ASP A 351 -12.20 13.41 -2.06
C ASP A 351 -10.73 13.76 -1.81
N GLU A 352 -10.27 14.90 -2.34
CA GLU A 352 -8.90 15.38 -2.09
C GLU A 352 -8.78 15.98 -0.69
N SER A 353 -7.56 15.97 -0.14
CA SER A 353 -7.26 16.68 1.11
C SER A 353 -6.93 18.15 0.87
N ASP A 354 -7.07 19.03 1.85
CA ASP A 354 -6.56 20.40 1.81
C ASP A 354 -5.11 20.50 2.37
N GLU A 355 -4.54 19.38 2.85
CA GLU A 355 -3.16 19.33 3.34
C GLU A 355 -2.10 19.51 2.24
N GLU A 356 -0.89 19.89 2.62
CA GLU A 356 0.23 19.99 1.66
C GLU A 356 0.75 18.60 1.23
N PRO A 357 1.07 18.44 -0.07
CA PRO A 357 1.62 17.18 -0.57
C PRO A 357 3.03 16.93 -0.02
N GLN A 358 3.26 15.72 0.46
CA GLN A 358 4.57 15.29 0.95
C GLN A 358 5.37 14.69 -0.20
N LEU A 359 6.12 15.53 -0.90
CA LEU A 359 6.93 15.12 -2.03
C LEU A 359 8.08 14.20 -1.59
N PRO A 360 8.41 13.16 -2.38
CA PRO A 360 9.54 12.30 -2.09
C PRO A 360 10.85 13.10 -2.15
N THR A 361 11.69 12.90 -1.14
CA THR A 361 12.99 13.56 -1.07
C THR A 361 14.03 12.76 -1.86
N ILE A 362 14.79 13.45 -2.72
CA ILE A 362 15.97 12.86 -3.36
C ILE A 362 16.95 12.47 -2.27
N GLN A 363 17.25 11.18 -2.15
CA GLN A 363 18.25 10.71 -1.20
C GLN A 363 19.64 11.06 -1.75
N GLU A 364 20.22 12.14 -1.25
CA GLU A 364 21.63 12.40 -1.44
C GLU A 364 22.42 11.27 -0.77
N MET A 365 23.08 10.45 -1.57
CA MET A 365 24.06 9.53 -1.03
C MET A 365 25.22 10.38 -0.54
N THR A 366 25.30 10.59 0.77
CA THR A 366 26.45 11.23 1.40
C THR A 366 27.69 10.50 0.87
N PRO A 367 28.56 11.17 0.09
CA PRO A 367 29.72 10.51 -0.49
C PRO A 367 30.51 9.95 0.69
N LYS A 368 30.65 8.62 0.71
CA LYS A 368 31.40 7.95 1.77
C LYS A 368 32.78 8.60 1.78
N LYS A 369 33.11 9.32 2.86
CA LYS A 369 34.49 9.79 3.04
C LYS A 369 35.36 8.55 2.83
N PRO A 370 36.32 8.59 1.88
CA PRO A 370 37.19 7.44 1.66
C PRO A 370 37.72 7.03 3.04
N PRO A 371 37.73 5.72 3.36
CA PRO A 371 38.12 5.25 4.68
C PRO A 371 39.41 5.96 5.03
N THR A 372 39.37 6.81 6.06
CA THR A 372 40.54 7.57 6.46
C THR A 372 41.53 6.52 6.90
N TYR A 373 42.49 6.21 6.02
CA TYR A 373 43.64 5.42 6.37
C TYR A 373 44.35 6.25 7.41
N ASN A 374 44.05 5.98 8.68
CA ASN A 374 44.88 6.39 9.78
C ASN A 374 46.18 5.61 9.59
N ASN A 375 47.08 6.19 8.79
CA ASN A 375 48.50 5.91 8.79
C ASN A 375 49.10 6.43 10.11
N THR A 376 48.48 6.10 11.24
CA THR A 376 49.23 6.06 12.48
C THR A 376 50.13 4.84 12.33
N PRO A 377 51.46 5.01 12.23
CA PRO A 377 52.36 3.87 12.22
C PRO A 377 52.02 3.02 13.44
N LYS A 378 51.74 1.73 13.24
CA LYS A 378 51.62 0.75 14.31
C LYS A 378 52.97 0.68 15.02
N ARG A 379 53.23 1.62 15.92
CA ARG A 379 54.22 1.45 16.97
C ARG A 379 53.70 0.27 17.78
N LEU A 380 54.45 -0.83 17.72
CA LEU A 380 54.23 -2.02 18.52
C LEU A 380 54.33 -1.63 20.00
N SER A 381 53.22 -1.24 20.61
CA SER A 381 53.12 -0.92 22.04
C SER A 381 53.14 -2.16 22.94
N ALA A 382 53.74 -3.26 22.47
CA ALA A 382 53.90 -4.51 23.22
C ALA A 382 55.11 -4.50 24.17
N PHE A 383 55.84 -3.38 24.27
CA PHE A 383 57.05 -3.27 25.09
C PHE A 383 57.06 -2.13 26.13
N GLU A 384 56.02 -1.30 26.21
CA GLU A 384 55.96 -0.23 27.23
C GLU A 384 55.17 -0.61 28.50
N ASP A 385 54.67 -1.85 28.61
CA ASP A 385 53.90 -2.31 29.79
C ASP A 385 54.72 -3.19 30.76
N PHE A 386 55.97 -2.78 31.03
CA PHE A 386 56.72 -3.25 32.22
C PHE A 386 56.53 -2.29 33.41
N GLY A 387 55.28 -1.87 33.62
CA GLY A 387 54.86 -1.16 34.83
C GLY A 387 55.01 -2.08 36.04
N SER A 388 55.83 -1.65 37.00
CA SER A 388 56.12 -2.39 38.24
C SER A 388 54.85 -2.68 39.06
N PRO A 389 54.75 -3.83 39.75
CA PRO A 389 53.55 -4.21 40.48
C PRO A 389 53.35 -3.30 41.71
N VAL A 390 52.40 -2.37 41.61
CA VAL A 390 51.87 -1.64 42.78
C VAL A 390 50.91 -2.58 43.52
N LYS A 391 51.29 -2.95 44.75
CA LYS A 391 50.47 -3.71 45.71
C LYS A 391 49.11 -3.03 45.90
N LYS A 392 48.03 -3.69 45.49
CA LYS A 392 46.66 -3.32 45.89
C LYS A 392 46.39 -3.78 47.34
N PRO A 393 45.89 -2.91 48.23
CA PRO A 393 45.40 -3.31 49.54
C PRO A 393 44.09 -4.10 49.42
N LYS A 394 43.99 -5.13 50.25
CA LYS A 394 42.91 -6.11 50.36
C LYS A 394 41.74 -5.48 51.13
N SER A 395 40.65 -5.11 50.46
CA SER A 395 39.41 -4.69 51.14
C SER A 395 38.41 -5.84 51.19
N GLN A 396 37.80 -5.97 52.36
CA GLN A 396 37.01 -7.07 52.87
C GLN A 396 35.75 -7.39 52.05
N GLN A 397 35.53 -8.69 51.96
CA GLN A 397 34.33 -9.38 51.52
C GLN A 397 33.38 -9.45 52.73
N THR A 398 32.18 -8.89 52.63
CA THR A 398 31.09 -9.14 53.58
C THR A 398 29.97 -9.88 52.86
N ASP A 399 29.83 -11.14 53.23
CA ASP A 399 28.70 -12.02 52.98
C ASP A 399 27.39 -11.40 53.45
N LYS A 400 26.37 -11.43 52.61
CA LYS A 400 24.97 -11.51 53.06
C LYS A 400 24.21 -12.51 52.20
N LYS A 401 24.10 -13.69 52.81
CA LYS A 401 23.14 -14.76 52.62
C LYS A 401 21.75 -14.24 52.96
N ASP A 402 20.76 -14.49 52.12
CA ASP A 402 19.39 -14.66 52.59
C ASP A 402 18.63 -15.65 51.71
N ASP A 403 18.15 -16.67 52.41
CA ASP A 403 17.28 -17.75 51.98
C ASP A 403 15.85 -17.22 51.80
N SER A 404 15.15 -17.61 50.73
CA SER A 404 13.72 -17.92 50.84
C SER A 404 13.24 -18.78 49.68
N ALA A 405 13.02 -20.05 49.99
CA ALA A 405 12.29 -21.01 49.18
C ALA A 405 10.78 -20.74 49.27
N THR A 406 10.05 -20.88 48.16
CA THR A 406 8.65 -21.30 48.20
C THR A 406 8.31 -22.19 47.01
N LYS A 407 8.10 -23.48 47.33
CA LYS A 407 7.40 -24.49 46.54
C LYS A 407 5.93 -24.11 46.37
N SER A 408 5.36 -24.29 45.18
CA SER A 408 4.00 -24.82 45.08
C SER A 408 3.85 -25.72 43.85
N LYS A 409 3.70 -27.03 44.12
CA LYS A 409 3.24 -28.06 43.18
C LYS A 409 1.70 -28.01 43.17
N GLY A 410 1.10 -27.74 42.02
CA GLY A 410 -0.33 -27.98 41.76
C GLY A 410 -0.49 -29.09 40.73
N LYS A 411 -0.71 -30.34 41.19
CA LYS A 411 -1.16 -31.47 40.37
C LYS A 411 -2.69 -31.47 40.40
N GLY A 412 -3.33 -31.11 39.29
CA GLY A 412 -4.77 -31.26 39.06
C GLY A 412 -5.04 -32.44 38.14
N LYS A 413 -5.99 -33.30 38.53
CA LYS A 413 -6.30 -34.61 37.97
C LYS A 413 -7.63 -34.52 37.20
N ALA A 414 -7.65 -35.11 36.00
CA ALA A 414 -8.76 -35.73 35.25
C ALA A 414 -10.21 -35.16 35.29
N ARG A 415 -10.85 -35.05 34.11
CA ARG A 415 -12.02 -35.88 33.73
C ARG A 415 -12.53 -35.63 32.30
N ASN A 416 -12.94 -36.76 31.71
CA ASN A 416 -13.81 -37.02 30.55
C ASN A 416 -13.35 -36.65 29.15
#